data_AF-A0A954V648-F1
#
_entry.id   AF-A0A954V648-F1
#
_cell.length_a   1.000
_cell.length_b   1.000
_cell.length_c   1.000
_cell.angle_alpha   90.00
_cell.angle_beta   90.00
_cell.angle_gamma   90.00
#
_symmetry.space_group_name_H-M   'P 1'
#
loop_
_entity.id
_entity.type
_entity.pdbx_description
1 polymer ?
#
loop_
_entity_poly.entity_id
_entity_poly.type
_entity_poly.pdbx_seq_one_letter_code
_entity_poly.pdbx_strand_id
1 'polypeptide(L)'
;LENFFPTLNRGELGNLLTAVKVSDVTDGKLVHLAGLNLSRGWTQLAIGNALPEGDARRAILLTSAREHGQAGFRYVFSGHYEGEHWLATFAVYLLTQQNH
;
A
#
# COMPACT_ATOMS: atom_id res chain seq x y z
N LEU A 1 5.82 0.02 -18.27
CA LEU A 1 5.63 -1.11 -17.34
C LEU A 1 5.69 -2.48 -18.00
N GLU A 2 5.41 -2.62 -19.31
CA GLU A 2 5.29 -3.94 -19.96
C GLU A 2 6.55 -4.80 -19.87
N ASN A 3 7.74 -4.20 -19.94
CA ASN A 3 9.01 -4.94 -19.80
C ASN A 3 9.39 -5.25 -18.34
N PHE A 4 8.75 -4.58 -17.37
CA PHE A 4 9.10 -4.71 -15.94
C PHE A 4 8.08 -5.57 -15.18
N PHE A 5 6.79 -5.45 -15.53
CA PHE A 5 5.67 -6.21 -15.00
C PHE A 5 4.75 -6.66 -16.15
N PRO A 6 5.19 -7.62 -16.97
CA PRO A 6 4.49 -8.02 -18.20
C PRO A 6 3.11 -8.65 -17.95
N THR A 7 2.87 -9.09 -16.71
CA THR A 7 1.67 -9.83 -16.30
C THR A 7 0.71 -8.98 -15.47
N LEU A 8 1.06 -7.72 -15.18
CA LEU A 8 0.23 -6.82 -14.37
C LEU A 8 -1.12 -6.50 -15.01
N ASN A 9 -1.20 -6.44 -16.34
CA ASN A 9 -2.47 -6.24 -17.04
C ASN A 9 -3.48 -7.38 -16.81
N ARG A 10 -3.02 -8.55 -16.37
CA ARG A 10 -3.86 -9.69 -15.96
C ARG A 10 -4.03 -9.79 -14.44
N GLY A 11 -3.49 -8.85 -13.67
CA GLY A 11 -3.52 -8.91 -12.20
C GLY A 11 -2.57 -9.97 -11.61
N GLU A 12 -1.56 -10.39 -12.38
CA GLU A 12 -0.67 -11.47 -11.99
C GLU A 12 0.68 -10.91 -11.49
N LEU A 13 0.71 -10.34 -10.29
CA LEU A 13 1.97 -10.00 -9.58
C LEU A 13 2.09 -10.68 -8.21
N GLY A 14 1.28 -11.70 -7.97
CA GLY A 14 1.31 -12.51 -6.74
C GLY A 14 1.20 -11.65 -5.48
N ASN A 15 2.09 -11.92 -4.51
CA ASN A 15 2.10 -11.27 -3.20
C ASN A 15 2.33 -9.75 -3.24
N LEU A 16 2.66 -9.17 -4.40
CA LEU A 16 2.72 -7.72 -4.53
C LEU A 16 1.33 -7.09 -4.59
N LEU A 17 0.31 -7.81 -5.07
CA LEU A 17 -1.06 -7.27 -5.12
C LEU A 17 -1.90 -7.62 -3.89
N THR A 18 -1.42 -8.55 -3.06
CA THR A 18 -2.13 -9.05 -1.89
C THR A 18 -1.60 -8.42 -0.62
N ALA A 19 -2.48 -7.78 0.14
CA ALA A 19 -2.15 -7.23 1.46
C ALA A 19 -1.73 -8.32 2.44
N VAL A 20 -0.64 -8.06 3.19
CA VAL A 20 -0.18 -8.97 4.23
C VAL A 20 -1.09 -8.83 5.44
N LYS A 21 -1.58 -9.96 5.97
CA LYS A 21 -2.40 -9.96 7.19
C LYS A 21 -1.51 -9.70 8.41
N VAL A 22 -1.82 -8.65 9.15
CA VAL A 22 -1.27 -8.40 10.49
C VAL A 22 -2.20 -9.11 11.48
N SER A 23 -1.76 -10.25 12.03
CA SER A 23 -2.60 -11.12 12.85
C SER A 23 -2.79 -10.64 14.29
N ASP A 24 -1.81 -9.89 14.82
CA ASP A 24 -1.84 -9.31 16.16
C ASP A 24 -1.31 -7.88 16.09
N VAL A 25 -2.13 -6.91 16.48
CA VAL A 25 -1.80 -5.48 16.44
C VAL A 25 -1.07 -5.01 17.71
N THR A 26 -0.94 -5.89 18.70
CA THR A 26 -0.20 -5.63 19.95
C THR A 26 1.21 -6.18 19.92
N ASP A 27 1.53 -7.05 18.96
CA ASP A 27 2.89 -7.51 18.72
C ASP A 27 3.70 -6.44 17.98
N GLY A 28 4.64 -5.82 18.68
CA GLY A 28 5.57 -4.81 18.15
C GLY A 28 6.42 -5.32 16.98
N LYS A 29 6.58 -6.64 16.76
CA LYS A 29 7.27 -7.17 15.58
C LYS A 29 6.43 -7.09 14.32
N LEU A 30 5.10 -7.23 14.46
CA LEU A 30 4.19 -7.22 13.33
C LEU A 30 3.91 -5.81 12.79
N VAL A 31 4.35 -4.76 13.50
CA VAL A 31 4.34 -3.36 13.00
C VAL A 31 5.04 -3.22 11.65
N HIS A 32 6.09 -4.00 11.41
CA HIS A 32 6.83 -3.96 10.15
C HIS A 32 5.97 -4.45 8.97
N LEU A 33 5.04 -5.38 9.20
CA LEU A 33 4.10 -5.82 8.17
C LEU A 33 3.05 -4.73 7.89
N ALA A 34 2.64 -3.96 8.91
CA ALA A 34 1.73 -2.84 8.71
C ALA A 34 2.37 -1.76 7.83
N GLY A 35 3.60 -1.37 8.08
CA GLY A 35 4.24 -0.37 7.22
C GLY A 35 4.78 -0.93 5.89
N LEU A 36 5.06 -2.24 5.77
CA LEU A 36 5.23 -2.89 4.47
C LEU A 36 3.98 -2.72 3.60
N ASN A 37 2.79 -2.95 4.18
CA ASN A 37 1.52 -2.71 3.50
C ASN A 37 1.40 -1.23 3.09
N LEU A 38 1.64 -0.27 3.99
CA LEU A 38 1.55 1.16 3.64
C LEU A 38 2.54 1.56 2.53
N SER A 39 3.80 1.11 2.61
CA SER A 39 4.80 1.39 1.58
C SER A 39 4.38 0.86 0.21
N ARG A 40 3.81 -0.36 0.16
CA ARG A 40 3.30 -0.95 -1.09
C ARG A 40 2.09 -0.18 -1.59
N GLY A 41 1.15 0.14 -0.71
CA GLY A 41 -0.04 0.89 -1.06
C GLY A 41 0.28 2.25 -1.66
N TRP A 42 1.18 3.00 -1.02
CA TRP A 42 1.65 4.29 -1.52
C TRP A 42 2.35 4.18 -2.89
N THR A 43 3.27 3.22 -3.03
CA THR A 43 4.00 3.02 -4.29
C THR A 43 3.05 2.66 -5.44
N GLN A 44 2.09 1.76 -5.21
CA GLN A 44 1.14 1.33 -6.24
C GLN A 44 0.15 2.42 -6.60
N LEU A 45 -0.29 3.23 -5.64
CA LEU A 45 -1.13 4.41 -5.90
C LEU A 45 -0.40 5.38 -6.84
N ALA A 46 0.87 5.68 -6.55
CA ALA A 46 1.69 6.58 -7.36
C ALA A 46 1.86 6.04 -8.80
N ILE A 47 2.18 4.75 -8.95
CA ILE A 47 2.30 4.12 -10.28
C ILE A 47 0.95 4.15 -11.01
N GLY A 48 -0.15 3.79 -10.35
CA GLY A 48 -1.49 3.79 -10.92
C GLY A 48 -1.90 5.19 -11.40
N ASN A 49 -1.60 6.23 -10.62
CA ASN A 49 -1.92 7.61 -10.96
C ASN A 49 -1.09 8.15 -12.13
N ALA A 50 0.14 7.68 -12.31
CA ALA A 50 1.01 8.07 -13.43
C ALA A 50 0.65 7.38 -14.76
N LEU A 51 -0.24 6.39 -14.76
CA LEU A 51 -0.70 5.73 -15.98
C LEU A 51 -1.81 6.53 -16.69
N PRO A 52 -1.87 6.48 -18.03
CA PRO A 52 -2.93 7.13 -18.81
C PRO A 52 -4.33 6.71 -18.36
N GLU A 53 -5.29 7.62 -18.54
CA GLU A 53 -6.71 7.28 -18.37
C GLU A 53 -7.10 6.16 -19.34
N GLY A 54 -7.85 5.16 -18.84
CA GLY A 54 -8.25 3.98 -19.62
C GLY A 54 -7.25 2.82 -19.61
N ASP A 55 -6.05 2.97 -19.03
CA ASP A 55 -5.11 1.84 -18.87
C ASP A 55 -5.67 0.79 -17.89
N ALA A 56 -5.84 -0.44 -18.35
CA ALA A 56 -6.41 -1.53 -17.55
C ALA A 56 -5.61 -1.82 -16.26
N ARG A 57 -4.30 -1.55 -16.24
CA ARG A 57 -3.44 -1.76 -15.06
C ARG A 57 -3.74 -0.77 -13.94
N ARG A 58 -4.28 0.41 -14.28
CA ARG A 58 -4.62 1.46 -13.32
C ARG A 58 -5.60 0.94 -12.28
N ALA A 59 -6.71 0.34 -12.71
CA ALA A 59 -7.71 -0.19 -11.79
C ALA A 59 -7.14 -1.25 -10.83
N ILE A 60 -6.27 -2.13 -11.34
CA ILE A 60 -5.62 -3.19 -10.56
C ILE A 60 -4.72 -2.58 -9.47
N LEU A 61 -3.85 -1.64 -9.85
CA LEU A 61 -2.93 -0.98 -8.91
C LEU A 61 -3.67 -0.14 -7.87
N LEU A 62 -4.71 0.59 -8.26
CA LEU A 62 -5.50 1.40 -7.34
C LEU A 62 -6.28 0.53 -6.33
N THR A 63 -6.79 -0.62 -6.78
CA THR A 63 -7.49 -1.58 -5.91
C THR A 63 -6.51 -2.17 -4.89
N SER A 64 -5.36 -2.66 -5.34
CA SER A 64 -4.34 -3.21 -4.46
C SER A 64 -3.78 -2.16 -3.50
N ALA A 65 -3.60 -0.92 -3.97
CA ALA A 65 -3.17 0.18 -3.13
C ALA A 65 -4.14 0.45 -1.97
N ARG A 66 -5.45 0.42 -2.24
CA ARG A 66 -6.49 0.59 -1.24
C ARG A 66 -6.48 -0.54 -0.22
N GLU A 67 -6.35 -1.79 -0.66
CA GLU A 67 -6.34 -2.97 0.23
C GLU A 67 -5.11 -2.97 1.15
N HIS A 68 -3.94 -2.68 0.59
CA HIS A 68 -2.71 -2.47 1.35
C HIS A 68 -2.86 -1.32 2.36
N GLY A 69 -3.39 -0.18 1.94
CA GLY A 69 -3.67 0.96 2.81
C GLY A 69 -4.56 0.57 4.00
N GLN A 70 -5.69 -0.10 3.73
CA GLN A 70 -6.61 -0.57 4.77
C GLN A 70 -5.95 -1.55 5.75
N ALA A 71 -5.11 -2.47 5.27
CA ALA A 71 -4.40 -3.41 6.13
C ALA A 71 -3.36 -2.71 7.02
N GLY A 72 -2.63 -1.73 6.48
CA GLY A 72 -1.64 -0.96 7.22
C GLY A 72 -2.25 0.01 8.24
N PHE A 73 -3.33 0.70 7.88
CA PHE A 73 -3.97 1.69 8.76
C PHE A 73 -4.64 1.09 10.00
N ARG A 74 -5.04 -0.19 9.97
CA ARG A 74 -5.54 -0.88 11.18
C ARG A 74 -4.55 -0.86 12.35
N TYR A 75 -3.26 -0.74 12.07
CA TYR A 75 -2.21 -0.63 13.09
C TYR A 75 -1.94 0.84 13.48
N VAL A 76 -1.95 1.78 12.53
CA VAL A 76 -1.69 3.20 12.82
C VAL A 76 -2.73 3.78 13.80
N PHE A 77 -3.97 3.30 13.76
CA PHE A 77 -5.04 3.75 14.67
C PHE A 77 -5.22 2.86 15.92
N SER A 78 -4.35 1.88 16.18
CA SER A 78 -4.50 0.97 17.34
C SER A 78 -4.01 1.54 18.68
N GLY A 79 -3.35 2.72 18.68
CA GLY A 79 -2.97 3.42 19.91
C GLY A 79 -1.80 2.80 20.67
N HIS A 80 -0.89 2.08 19.99
CA HIS A 80 0.36 1.59 20.58
C HIS A 80 1.56 2.35 20.02
N TYR A 81 2.18 3.13 20.91
CA TYR A 81 3.22 4.14 20.68
C TYR A 81 4.53 3.61 20.03
N GLU A 82 4.65 2.30 19.81
CA GLU A 82 5.84 1.70 19.18
C GLU A 82 5.86 1.82 17.64
N GLY A 83 4.78 2.30 17.02
CA GLY A 83 4.70 2.54 15.56
C GLY A 83 4.84 4.00 15.10
N GLU A 84 4.69 4.98 16.00
CA GLU A 84 4.35 6.36 15.63
C GLU A 84 5.47 7.15 14.94
N HIS A 85 6.73 6.76 15.13
CA HIS A 85 7.85 7.57 14.62
C HIS A 85 8.21 7.32 13.14
N TRP A 86 7.86 6.16 12.56
CA TRP A 86 8.17 5.86 11.16
C TRP A 86 6.93 5.78 10.26
N LEU A 87 5.79 5.36 10.82
CA LEU A 87 4.52 5.26 10.09
C LEU A 87 3.92 6.63 9.76
N ALA A 88 4.15 7.64 10.60
CA ALA A 88 3.70 9.01 10.35
C ALA A 88 4.29 9.58 9.05
N THR A 89 5.56 9.30 8.74
CA THR A 89 6.22 9.78 7.52
C THR A 89 5.57 9.19 6.26
N PHE A 90 5.22 7.90 6.28
CA PHE A 90 4.52 7.25 5.17
C PHE A 90 3.06 7.76 5.03
N ALA A 91 2.37 7.99 6.16
CA ALA A 91 1.02 8.54 6.15
C ALA A 91 0.97 9.98 5.60
N VAL A 92 1.93 10.84 5.98
CA VAL A 92 2.06 12.19 5.43
C VAL A 92 2.30 12.15 3.93
N TYR A 93 3.23 11.31 3.44
CA TYR A 93 3.49 11.15 2.01
C TYR A 93 2.26 10.72 1.22
N LEU A 94 1.45 9.81 1.78
CA LEU A 94 0.22 9.34 1.16
C LEU A 94 -0.84 10.46 1.11
N LEU A 95 -1.02 11.21 2.20
CA LEU A 95 -2.05 12.25 2.31
C LEU A 95 -1.73 13.49 1.46
N THR A 96 -0.46 13.87 1.31
CA THR A 96 -0.08 14.99 0.43
C THR A 96 -0.24 14.68 -1.05
N GLN A 97 -0.24 13.40 -1.44
CA GLN A 97 -0.45 12.97 -2.83
C GLN A 97 -1.93 12.84 -3.22
N GLN A 98 -2.88 12.92 -2.27
CA GLN A 98 -4.32 12.87 -2.55
C GLN A 98 -4.99 14.24 -2.74
N ASN A 99 -4.26 15.33 -2.51
CA ASN A 99 -4.77 16.71 -2.57
C ASN A 99 -4.31 17.50 -3.80
N HIS A 100 -3.96 16.82 -4.90
CA HIS A 100 -3.64 17.43 -6.19
C HIS A 100 -4.48 16.80 -7.30
#